data_AF-A0ABD6QCS3-F1
#
_entry.id   AF-A0ABD6QCS3-F1
#
_cell.length_a   1.000
_cell.length_b   1.000
_cell.length_c   1.000
_cell.angle_alpha   90.00
_cell.angle_beta   90.00
_cell.angle_gamma   90.00
#
_symmetry.space_group_name_H-M   'P 1'
#
loop_
_entity.id
_entity.type
_entity.pdbx_description
1 polymer ?
#
loop_
_entity_poly.entity_id
_entity_poly.type
_entity_poly.pdbx_seq_one_letter_code
_entity_poly.pdbx_strand_id
1 'polypeptide(L)'
;MVVLGGIFVFSVDSGGHFHNGGEVTPTADKHIVFVKEKQLGGQPPSTVSCTATTNVGAQLKLSAPSKVQTTTRNRRPRVRYVSVAELPTDRGPLKVTCRRSGPGPNLDLLLGQATSSPKRLIMVVGYVAGMVVLIAVVLLIRRSYFRRHP
;
A
#
# COMPACT_ATOMS: atom_id res chain seq x y z
N MET A 1 36.06 -12.20 -1.34
CA MET A 1 34.59 -12.33 -1.31
C MET A 1 33.98 -10.95 -1.44
N VAL A 2 33.47 -10.62 -2.62
CA VAL A 2 32.88 -9.31 -2.92
C VAL A 2 31.43 -9.35 -2.46
N VAL A 3 31.11 -8.64 -1.38
CA VAL A 3 29.73 -8.47 -0.90
C VAL A 3 29.10 -7.37 -1.75
N LEU A 4 28.46 -7.76 -2.85
CA LEU A 4 27.51 -6.90 -3.55
C LEU A 4 26.32 -6.67 -2.61
N GLY A 5 26.37 -5.55 -1.87
CA GLY A 5 25.23 -5.03 -1.14
C GLY A 5 24.14 -4.63 -2.13
N GLY A 6 23.24 -5.57 -2.42
CA GLY A 6 22.08 -5.34 -3.26
C GLY A 6 21.22 -4.24 -2.65
N ILE A 7 21.27 -3.06 -3.24
CA ILE A 7 20.29 -1.99 -3.00
C ILE A 7 18.97 -2.48 -3.61
N PHE A 8 18.23 -3.29 -2.86
CA PHE A 8 16.87 -3.64 -3.23
C PHE A 8 15.99 -2.41 -2.97
N VAL A 9 15.81 -1.60 -4.01
CA VAL A 9 14.76 -0.59 -4.06
C VAL A 9 13.44 -1.35 -4.20
N PHE A 10 12.84 -1.72 -3.06
CA PHE A 10 11.53 -2.34 -3.03
C PHE A 10 10.49 -1.32 -3.50
N SER A 11 10.24 -1.31 -4.81
CA SER A 11 9.09 -0.64 -5.40
C SER A 11 7.86 -1.41 -4.95
N VAL A 12 7.25 -0.95 -3.86
CA VAL A 12 5.94 -1.44 -3.42
C VAL A 12 4.97 -1.12 -4.55
N ASP A 13 4.47 -2.16 -5.19
CA ASP A 13 3.48 -2.07 -6.25
C ASP A 13 2.23 -1.43 -5.65
N SER A 14 2.14 -0.10 -5.77
CA SER A 14 1.15 0.74 -5.07
C SER A 14 -0.26 0.56 -5.65
N GLY A 15 -0.45 -0.48 -6.45
CA GLY A 15 -1.63 -0.82 -7.22
C GLY A 15 -1.86 0.10 -8.42
N GLY A 16 -2.96 -0.17 -9.11
CA GLY A 16 -3.28 0.39 -10.42
C GLY A 16 -4.18 1.61 -10.32
N HIS A 17 -3.97 2.56 -11.24
CA HIS A 17 -4.99 3.57 -11.51
C HIS A 17 -6.14 2.90 -12.23
N PHE A 18 -7.36 3.27 -11.88
CA PHE A 18 -8.56 2.81 -12.57
C PHE A 18 -9.49 3.99 -12.83
N HIS A 19 -10.24 3.89 -13.91
CA HIS A 19 -11.22 4.92 -14.26
C HIS A 19 -12.47 4.76 -13.41
N ASN A 20 -13.19 5.87 -13.20
CA ASN A 20 -14.46 5.85 -12.49
C ASN A 20 -15.48 4.99 -13.26
N GLY A 21 -16.06 3.98 -12.61
CA GLY A 21 -16.86 2.95 -13.25
C GLY A 21 -16.05 1.83 -13.92
N GLY A 22 -14.74 1.77 -13.67
CA GLY A 22 -13.89 0.66 -14.08
C GLY A 22 -14.14 -0.58 -13.21
N GLU A 23 -13.91 -1.75 -13.81
CA GLU A 23 -13.91 -3.02 -13.09
C GLU A 23 -12.57 -3.20 -12.37
N VAL A 24 -12.62 -3.49 -11.08
CA VAL A 24 -11.46 -3.75 -10.25
C VAL A 24 -11.67 -5.02 -9.45
N THR A 25 -10.63 -5.84 -9.37
CA THR A 25 -10.66 -7.06 -8.57
C THR A 25 -9.89 -6.82 -7.26
N PRO A 26 -10.59 -6.50 -6.15
CA PRO A 26 -9.93 -6.29 -4.87
C PRO A 26 -9.20 -7.55 -4.42
N THR A 27 -7.98 -7.38 -3.92
CA THR A 27 -7.16 -8.45 -3.35
C THR A 27 -6.87 -8.11 -1.89
N ALA A 28 -6.49 -9.10 -1.06
CA ALA A 28 -6.12 -8.88 0.35
C ALA A 28 -5.15 -7.69 0.55
N ASP A 29 -4.21 -7.51 -0.37
CA ASP A 29 -3.26 -6.40 -0.34
C ASP A 29 -3.71 -5.15 -1.13
N LYS A 30 -4.75 -5.22 -1.96
CA LYS A 30 -5.22 -4.13 -2.83
C LYS A 30 -6.75 -4.00 -2.73
N HIS A 31 -7.22 -3.48 -1.60
CA HIS A 31 -8.65 -3.33 -1.33
C HIS A 31 -9.05 -1.90 -0.92
N ILE A 32 -8.10 -0.97 -0.84
CA ILE A 32 -8.39 0.42 -0.44
C ILE A 32 -8.36 1.31 -1.67
N VAL A 33 -9.40 2.13 -1.85
CA VAL A 33 -9.46 3.16 -2.89
C VAL A 33 -8.89 4.45 -2.34
N PHE A 34 -7.95 5.01 -3.09
CA PHE A 34 -7.30 6.26 -2.80
C PHE A 34 -7.61 7.30 -3.88
N VAL A 35 -7.69 8.55 -3.47
CA VAL A 35 -7.89 9.72 -4.35
C VAL A 35 -6.76 10.71 -4.11
N LYS A 36 -6.32 11.43 -5.15
CA LYS A 36 -5.29 12.48 -5.01
C LYS A 36 -5.77 13.59 -4.08
N GLU A 37 -4.99 13.90 -3.04
CA GLU A 37 -5.34 14.95 -2.05
C GLU A 37 -5.60 16.31 -2.71
N LYS A 38 -4.81 16.68 -3.73
CA LYS A 38 -4.99 17.90 -4.50
C LYS A 38 -6.37 17.98 -5.19
N GLN A 39 -6.93 16.84 -5.60
CA GLN A 39 -8.25 16.78 -6.21
C GLN A 39 -9.39 16.91 -5.21
N LEU A 40 -9.13 16.85 -3.90
CA LEU A 40 -10.12 17.16 -2.86
C LEU A 40 -10.22 18.66 -2.59
N GLY A 41 -9.30 19.51 -3.10
CA GLY A 41 -9.39 20.96 -2.92
C GLY A 41 -9.55 21.39 -1.46
N GLY A 42 -8.89 20.69 -0.53
CA GLY A 42 -8.97 20.96 0.91
C GLY A 42 -10.18 20.35 1.65
N GLN A 43 -11.11 19.69 0.96
CA GLN A 43 -12.22 19.00 1.61
C GLN A 43 -11.80 17.65 2.23
N PRO A 44 -12.49 17.19 3.29
CA PRO A 44 -12.19 15.91 3.90
C PRO A 44 -12.55 14.73 2.97
N PRO A 45 -11.86 13.58 3.10
CA PRO A 45 -12.10 12.40 2.26
C PRO A 45 -13.51 11.81 2.40
N SER A 46 -14.19 12.07 3.53
CA SER A 46 -15.58 11.70 3.76
C SER A 46 -16.58 12.36 2.80
N THR A 47 -16.17 13.41 2.09
CA THR A 47 -16.99 14.10 1.07
C THR A 47 -17.12 13.29 -0.23
N VAL A 48 -16.29 12.24 -0.39
CA VAL A 48 -16.35 11.32 -1.53
C VAL A 48 -17.16 10.10 -1.15
N SER A 49 -18.28 9.90 -1.84
CA SER A 49 -19.11 8.71 -1.71
C SER A 49 -18.76 7.71 -2.81
N CYS A 50 -18.42 6.48 -2.44
CA CYS A 50 -18.12 5.41 -3.39
C CYS A 50 -19.18 4.31 -3.30
N THR A 51 -19.53 3.78 -4.46
CA THR A 51 -20.42 2.63 -4.62
C THR A 51 -19.70 1.58 -5.46
N ALA A 52 -19.92 0.31 -5.17
CA ALA A 52 -19.42 -0.79 -5.98
C ALA A 52 -20.61 -1.58 -6.52
N THR A 53 -20.60 -1.89 -7.82
CA THR A 53 -21.57 -2.81 -8.40
C THR A 53 -20.88 -4.14 -8.64
N THR A 54 -21.46 -5.21 -8.09
CA THR A 54 -20.99 -6.58 -8.33
C THR A 54 -21.36 -7.04 -9.74
N ASN A 55 -20.72 -8.10 -10.23
CA ASN A 55 -21.02 -8.68 -11.54
C ASN A 55 -22.46 -9.21 -11.67
N VAL A 56 -23.13 -9.47 -10.54
CA VAL A 56 -24.56 -9.81 -10.47
C VAL A 56 -25.49 -8.59 -10.40
N GLY A 57 -24.96 -7.37 -10.62
CA GLY A 57 -25.74 -6.14 -10.65
C GLY A 57 -26.12 -5.57 -9.28
N ALA A 58 -25.74 -6.23 -8.18
CA ALA A 58 -26.03 -5.73 -6.84
C ALA A 58 -25.12 -4.54 -6.52
N GLN A 59 -25.74 -3.40 -6.15
CA GLN A 59 -25.05 -2.19 -5.75
C GLN A 59 -24.75 -2.21 -4.25
N LEU A 60 -23.47 -2.10 -3.90
CA LEU A 60 -22.97 -1.97 -2.54
C LEU A 60 -22.56 -0.54 -2.27
N LYS A 61 -23.02 -0.01 -1.15
CA LYS A 61 -22.47 1.22 -0.58
C LYS A 61 -21.15 0.87 0.10
N LEU A 62 -20.06 1.50 -0.34
CA LEU A 62 -18.75 1.27 0.24
C LEU A 62 -18.60 2.12 1.49
N SER A 63 -18.09 1.51 2.56
CA SER A 63 -17.79 2.22 3.80
C SER A 63 -16.47 2.97 3.67
N ALA A 64 -16.42 4.15 4.28
CA ALA A 64 -15.16 4.85 4.47
C ALA A 64 -14.27 4.06 5.45
N PRO A 65 -12.96 4.00 5.21
CA PRO A 65 -12.02 3.37 6.14
C PRO A 65 -12.11 4.02 7.53
N SER A 66 -12.06 3.22 8.58
CA SER A 66 -12.16 3.67 9.99
C SER A 66 -11.06 4.66 10.37
N LYS A 67 -9.90 4.58 9.71
CA LYS A 67 -8.79 5.51 9.82
C LYS A 67 -8.40 5.99 8.43
N VAL A 68 -8.26 7.30 8.25
CA VAL A 68 -7.78 7.86 6.98
C VAL A 68 -6.33 7.43 6.78
N GLN A 69 -6.12 6.57 5.78
CA GLN A 69 -4.82 6.08 5.36
C GLN A 69 -4.32 6.93 4.20
N THR A 70 -3.02 7.25 4.20
CA THR A 70 -2.42 8.04 3.11
C THR A 70 -1.32 7.25 2.44
N THR A 71 -1.35 7.21 1.12
CA THR A 71 -0.28 6.63 0.31
C THR A 71 0.43 7.70 -0.51
N THR A 72 1.73 7.55 -0.68
CA THR A 72 2.54 8.42 -1.53
C THR A 72 3.24 7.55 -2.56
N ARG A 73 3.14 7.93 -3.83
CA ARG A 73 3.84 7.23 -4.92
C ARG A 73 5.13 7.98 -5.24
N ASN A 74 6.24 7.24 -5.36
CA ASN A 74 7.58 7.76 -5.72
C ASN A 74 7.64 8.18 -7.21
N ARG A 75 6.82 9.14 -7.62
CA ARG A 75 7.08 9.96 -8.81
C ARG A 75 7.42 11.37 -8.33
N ARG A 76 8.37 12.04 -8.99
CA ARG A 76 8.61 13.48 -8.79
C ARG A 76 7.67 14.24 -9.75
N PRO A 77 6.89 15.23 -9.27
CA PRO A 77 6.70 15.63 -7.88
C PRO A 77 5.89 14.60 -7.06
N ARG A 78 6.21 14.44 -5.76
CA ARG A 78 5.51 13.48 -4.87
C ARG A 78 4.02 13.80 -4.84
N VAL A 79 3.19 12.85 -5.25
CA VAL A 79 1.73 12.97 -5.19
C VAL A 79 1.22 12.18 -3.99
N ARG A 80 0.47 12.87 -3.13
CA ARG A 80 -0.18 12.28 -1.94
C ARG A 80 -1.61 11.89 -2.29
N TYR A 81 -1.98 10.70 -1.84
CA TYR A 81 -3.32 10.15 -2.01
C TYR A 81 -3.90 9.80 -0.64
N VAL A 82 -5.20 9.99 -0.50
CA VAL A 82 -5.97 9.76 0.73
C VAL A 82 -7.00 8.67 0.50
N SER A 83 -7.19 7.79 1.47
CA SER A 83 -8.15 6.69 1.38
C SER A 83 -9.58 7.22 1.50
N VAL A 84 -10.47 6.79 0.62
CA VAL A 84 -11.89 7.21 0.60
C VAL A 84 -12.86 6.06 0.85
N ALA A 85 -12.48 4.83 0.49
CA ALA A 85 -13.34 3.66 0.60
C ALA A 85 -12.52 2.36 0.73
N GLU A 86 -13.10 1.38 1.41
CA GLU A 86 -12.59 0.00 1.46
C GLU A 86 -13.52 -0.92 0.66
N LEU A 87 -12.95 -1.75 -0.21
CA LEU A 87 -13.67 -2.73 -1.02
C LEU A 87 -13.70 -4.10 -0.32
N PRO A 88 -14.84 -4.80 -0.38
CA PRO A 88 -14.91 -6.18 0.07
C PRO A 88 -14.13 -7.09 -0.89
N THR A 89 -13.24 -7.92 -0.35
CA THR A 89 -12.42 -8.88 -1.12
C THR A 89 -13.17 -10.17 -1.47
N ASP A 90 -14.30 -10.45 -0.81
CA ASP A 90 -14.98 -11.75 -0.89
C ASP A 90 -15.97 -11.86 -2.06
N ARG A 91 -16.11 -10.80 -2.87
CA ARG A 91 -17.18 -10.67 -3.87
C ARG A 91 -16.69 -10.64 -5.33
N GLY A 92 -15.43 -11.01 -5.57
CA GLY A 92 -14.86 -11.06 -6.92
C GLY A 92 -14.70 -9.66 -7.54
N PRO A 93 -14.79 -9.52 -8.87
CA PRO A 93 -14.66 -8.22 -9.53
C PRO A 93 -15.80 -7.27 -9.17
N LEU A 94 -15.45 -6.01 -8.93
CA LEU A 94 -16.35 -4.95 -8.53
C LEU A 94 -16.19 -3.75 -9.46
N LYS A 95 -17.30 -3.24 -9.98
CA LYS A 95 -17.33 -1.99 -10.74
C LYS A 95 -17.47 -0.82 -9.78
N VAL A 96 -16.39 -0.07 -9.55
CA VAL A 96 -16.37 0.98 -8.53
C VAL A 96 -16.68 2.34 -9.14
N THR A 97 -17.71 2.98 -8.60
CA THR A 97 -18.13 4.33 -8.98
C THR A 97 -18.04 5.27 -7.78
N CYS A 98 -17.18 6.29 -7.87
CA CYS A 98 -17.01 7.29 -6.82
C CYS A 98 -17.52 8.66 -7.28
N ARG A 99 -18.29 9.32 -6.42
CA ARG A 99 -18.80 10.69 -6.62
C ARG A 99 -18.37 11.57 -5.46
N ARG A 100 -17.78 12.71 -5.79
CA ARG A 100 -17.52 13.79 -4.84
C ARG A 100 -18.76 14.67 -4.73
N SER A 101 -19.13 15.04 -3.52
CA SER A 101 -20.14 16.07 -3.28
C SER A 101 -19.53 17.46 -3.50
N GLY A 102 -19.56 17.96 -4.74
CA GLY A 102 -19.12 19.32 -5.09
C GLY A 102 -18.60 19.46 -6.53
N PRO A 103 -18.45 20.71 -7.02
CA PRO A 103 -17.87 20.97 -8.34
C PRO A 103 -16.37 20.63 -8.36
N GLY A 104 -15.93 19.87 -9.36
CA GLY A 104 -14.52 19.50 -9.49
C GLY A 104 -14.23 18.61 -10.70
N PRO A 105 -12.94 18.47 -11.06
CA PRO A 105 -12.52 17.58 -12.14
C PRO A 105 -12.75 16.10 -11.79
N ASN A 106 -12.75 15.23 -12.81
CA ASN A 106 -12.85 13.78 -12.63
C ASN A 106 -11.81 13.26 -11.61
N LEU A 107 -12.27 12.42 -10.68
CA LEU A 107 -11.42 11.84 -9.64
C LEU A 107 -10.46 10.82 -10.26
N ASP A 108 -9.18 10.95 -9.92
CA ASP A 108 -8.16 9.96 -10.26
C ASP A 108 -8.13 8.93 -9.13
N LEU A 109 -8.64 7.74 -9.43
CA LEU A 109 -8.84 6.66 -8.46
C LEU A 109 -7.68 5.69 -8.54
N LEU A 110 -7.11 5.40 -7.38
CA LEU A 110 -6.00 4.47 -7.25
C LEU A 110 -6.42 3.35 -6.31
N LEU A 111 -6.40 2.12 -6.79
CA LEU A 111 -6.59 0.95 -5.95
C LEU A 111 -5.22 0.56 -5.41
N GLY A 112 -5.05 0.44 -4.11
CA GLY A 112 -3.76 0.09 -3.54
C GLY A 112 -3.83 -0.39 -2.10
N GLN A 113 -2.64 -0.55 -1.52
CA GLN A 113 -2.46 -0.80 -0.11
C GLN A 113 -2.03 0.49 0.59
N ALA A 114 -2.40 0.61 1.86
CA ALA A 114 -1.78 1.62 2.70
C ALA A 114 -0.29 1.34 2.90
N THR A 115 0.50 2.40 2.82
CA THR A 115 1.95 2.36 3.02
C THR A 115 2.35 1.93 4.43
N SER A 116 1.44 2.02 5.42
CA SER A 116 1.66 1.58 6.80
C SER A 116 1.36 0.09 7.03
N SER A 117 1.48 -0.75 6.01
CA SER A 117 1.21 -2.19 6.16
C SER A 117 2.27 -2.86 7.05
N PRO A 118 1.87 -3.55 8.14
CA PRO A 118 2.79 -4.11 9.14
C PRO A 118 3.75 -5.16 8.56
N LYS A 119 3.40 -5.77 7.41
CA LYS A 119 4.25 -6.72 6.67
C LYS A 119 5.65 -6.17 6.38
N ARG A 120 5.77 -4.87 6.08
CA ARG A 120 7.08 -4.23 5.82
C ARG A 120 7.93 -4.15 7.08
N LEU A 121 7.30 -3.84 8.20
CA LEU A 121 7.95 -3.74 9.51
C LEU A 121 8.46 -5.12 9.95
N ILE A 122 7.65 -6.15 9.77
CA ILE A 122 8.02 -7.54 10.08
C ILE A 122 9.21 -8.02 9.24
N MET A 123 9.24 -7.72 7.94
CA MET A 123 10.35 -8.10 7.07
C MET A 123 11.66 -7.39 7.46
N VAL A 124 11.61 -6.10 7.77
CA VAL A 124 12.79 -5.32 8.23
C VAL A 124 13.30 -5.87 9.55
N VAL A 125 12.41 -6.16 10.50
CA VAL A 125 12.78 -6.74 11.80
C VAL A 125 13.43 -8.12 11.62
N GLY A 126 12.85 -8.97 10.77
CA GLY A 126 13.42 -10.29 10.46
C GLY A 126 14.82 -10.21 9.84
N TYR A 127 15.03 -9.27 8.91
CA TYR A 127 16.35 -9.04 8.30
C TYR A 127 17.40 -8.57 9.32
N VAL A 128 17.04 -7.60 10.17
CA VAL A 128 17.95 -7.09 11.21
C VAL A 128 18.30 -8.20 12.21
N ALA A 129 17.31 -8.98 12.65
CA ALA A 129 17.54 -10.12 13.53
C ALA A 129 18.50 -11.15 12.89
N GLY A 130 18.31 -11.49 11.62
CA GLY A 130 19.20 -12.38 10.89
C GLY A 130 20.64 -11.86 10.79
N MET A 131 20.82 -10.56 10.54
CA MET A 131 22.14 -9.93 10.49
C MET A 131 22.85 -9.95 11.85
N VAL A 132 22.13 -9.72 12.96
CA VAL A 132 22.71 -9.79 14.31
C VAL A 132 23.21 -11.21 14.60
N VAL A 133 22.45 -12.24 14.24
CA VAL A 133 22.86 -13.64 14.41
C VAL A 133 24.11 -13.96 13.59
N LEU A 134 24.17 -13.54 12.33
CA LEU A 134 25.35 -13.73 11.48
C LEU A 134 26.59 -13.03 12.05
N ILE A 135 26.45 -11.79 12.51
CA ILE A 135 27.54 -11.04 13.15
C ILE A 135 28.03 -11.77 14.42
N ALA A 136 27.11 -12.25 15.26
CA ALA A 136 27.47 -13.00 16.46
C ALA A 136 28.23 -14.29 16.13
N VAL A 137 27.79 -15.05 15.12
CA VAL A 137 28.48 -16.26 14.65
C VAL A 137 29.89 -15.94 14.15
N VAL A 138 30.06 -14.89 13.34
CA VAL A 138 31.38 -14.47 12.85
C VAL A 138 32.32 -14.09 14.00
N LEU A 139 31.81 -13.35 15.00
CA LEU A 139 32.60 -12.99 16.19
C LEU A 139 33.00 -14.22 17.01
N LEU A 140 32.11 -15.20 17.17
CA LEU A 140 32.39 -16.45 17.87
C LEU A 140 33.44 -17.29 17.15
N ILE A 141 33.33 -17.44 15.83
CA ILE A 141 34.31 -18.17 15.01
C ILE A 141 35.66 -17.48 15.11
N ARG A 142 35.72 -16.16 14.94
CA ARG A 142 36.96 -15.37 15.06
C ARG A 142 37.59 -15.56 16.44
N ARG A 143 36.80 -15.50 17.50
CA ARG A 143 37.26 -15.72 18.89
C ARG A 143 37.80 -17.13 19.09
N SER A 144 37.16 -18.14 18.51
CA SER A 144 37.62 -19.53 18.59
C SER A 144 38.91 -19.77 17.80
N TYR A 145 39.08 -19.10 16.66
CA TYR A 145 40.27 -19.18 15.82
C TYR A 145 41.49 -18.60 16.53
N PHE A 146 41.38 -17.39 17.09
CA PHE A 146 42.46 -16.78 17.89
C PHE A 146 42.76 -17.52 19.20
N ARG A 147 41.81 -18.29 19.74
CA ARG A 147 42.09 -19.17 20.89
C ARG A 147 42.86 -20.44 20.53
N ARG A 148 42.72 -20.94 19.30
CA ARG A 148 43.39 -22.18 18.84
C ARG A 148 44.74 -21.90 18.18
N HIS A 149 44.92 -20.70 17.63
CA HIS A 149 46.18 -20.23 17.04
C HIS A 149 46.53 -18.87 17.67
N PRO A 150 47.24 -18.85 18.80
CA PRO A 150 47.76 -17.62 19.41
C PRO A 150 48.88 -16.99 18.57
#